data_AF-A0A1Q5TXW7-F1
#
_entry.id   AF-A0A1Q5TXW7-F1
#
_cell.length_a   1.000
_cell.length_b   1.000
_cell.length_c   1.000
_cell.angle_alpha   90.00
_cell.angle_beta   90.00
_cell.angle_gamma   90.00
#
_symmetry.space_group_name_H-M   'P 1'
#
loop_
_entity.id
_entity.type
_entity.pdbx_description
1 polymer ?
#
loop_
_entity_poly.entity_id
_entity_poly.type
_entity_poly.pdbx_seq_one_letter_code
_entity_poly.pdbx_strand_id
1 'polypeptide(L)'
;MLPPPIPELLLQKQIPALRNPRYYSIYQSGRERCLQQALAGNAISQVPLYSHNATYQSLFSQGWASVNAQDIRLAKAAGMSC
;
A
#
# COMPACT_ATOMS: atom_id res chain seq x y z
N MET A 1 14.07 -0.94 5.62
CA MET A 1 12.62 -1.16 5.84
C MET A 1 12.04 0.13 6.37
N LEU A 2 11.25 0.86 5.56
CA LEU A 2 10.58 2.09 6.00
C LEU A 2 9.54 1.71 7.08
N PRO A 3 9.45 2.40 8.22
CA PRO A 3 8.42 2.09 9.21
C PRO A 3 7.02 2.29 8.60
N PRO A 4 6.05 1.41 8.91
CA PRO A 4 4.69 1.59 8.44
C PRO A 4 4.12 2.89 9.06
N PRO A 5 3.61 3.83 8.23
CA PRO A 5 3.14 5.13 8.72
C PRO A 5 1.85 5.03 9.54
N ILE A 6 1.14 3.90 9.45
CA ILE A 6 0.07 3.53 10.37
C ILE A 6 0.52 2.28 11.13
N PRO A 7 0.57 2.32 12.48
CA PRO A 7 0.77 1.13 13.30
C PRO A 7 -0.20 0.02 12.88
N GLU A 8 0.29 -1.20 12.65
CA GLU A 8 -0.51 -2.34 12.21
C GLU A 8 -1.76 -2.56 13.06
N LEU A 9 -1.63 -2.34 14.38
CA LEU A 9 -2.73 -2.39 15.35
C LEU A 9 -3.87 -1.40 15.05
N LEU A 10 -3.56 -0.19 14.58
CA LEU A 10 -4.58 0.79 14.19
C LEU A 10 -5.23 0.41 12.86
N LEU A 11 -4.44 -0.10 11.92
CA LEU A 11 -4.94 -0.56 10.64
C LEU A 11 -5.90 -1.76 10.79
N GLN A 12 -5.56 -2.73 11.65
CA GLN A 12 -6.42 -3.86 11.97
C GLN A 12 -7.68 -3.45 12.75
N LYS A 13 -7.64 -2.35 13.52
CA LYS A 13 -8.83 -1.78 14.17
C LYS A 13 -9.78 -1.12 13.16
N GLN A 14 -9.24 -0.44 12.15
CA GLN A 14 -10.03 0.21 11.10
C GLN A 14 -10.56 -0.80 10.07
N ILE A 15 -9.77 -1.83 9.75
CA ILE A 15 -10.12 -2.87 8.79
C ILE A 15 -9.93 -4.24 9.47
N PRO A 16 -10.96 -4.77 10.16
CA PRO A 16 -10.86 -6.04 10.90
C PRO A 16 -10.46 -7.23 10.03
N ALA A 17 -10.77 -7.19 8.73
CA ALA A 17 -10.39 -8.21 7.76
C ALA A 17 -8.86 -8.38 7.64
N LEU A 18 -8.08 -7.33 7.92
CA LEU A 18 -6.61 -7.37 7.87
C LEU A 18 -5.99 -8.11 9.07
N ARG A 19 -6.79 -8.59 10.03
CA ARG A 19 -6.33 -9.58 11.01
C ARG A 19 -5.97 -10.92 10.36
N ASN A 20 -6.52 -11.20 9.18
CA ASN A 20 -6.09 -12.35 8.39
C ASN A 20 -4.74 -12.03 7.72
N PRO A 21 -3.68 -12.80 7.98
CA PRO A 21 -2.34 -12.52 7.44
C PRO A 21 -2.31 -12.51 5.90
N ARG A 22 -3.14 -13.31 5.24
CA ARG A 22 -3.27 -13.29 3.77
C ARG A 22 -3.87 -11.98 3.27
N TYR A 23 -4.83 -11.40 3.99
CA TYR A 23 -5.48 -10.16 3.57
C TYR A 23 -4.56 -8.97 3.82
N TYR A 24 -3.81 -9.03 4.93
CA TYR A 24 -2.77 -8.07 5.23
C TYR A 24 -1.66 -8.05 4.17
N SER A 25 -1.18 -9.21 3.72
CA SER A 25 -0.16 -9.26 2.67
C SER A 25 -0.64 -8.70 1.32
N ILE A 26 -1.91 -8.92 0.97
CA ILE A 26 -2.52 -8.34 -0.24
C ILE A 26 -2.60 -6.82 -0.13
N TYR A 27 -3.02 -6.31 1.03
CA TYR A 27 -3.05 -4.87 1.30
C TYR A 27 -1.65 -4.24 1.22
N GLN A 28 -0.65 -4.85 1.87
CA GLN A 28 0.73 -4.39 1.79
C GLN A 28 1.26 -4.40 0.36
N SER A 29 0.98 -5.45 -0.42
CA SER A 29 1.37 -5.54 -1.82
C SER A 29 0.80 -4.38 -2.66
N GLY A 30 -0.45 -3.99 -2.43
CA GLY A 30 -1.06 -2.82 -3.08
C GLY A 30 -0.35 -1.51 -2.74
N ARG A 31 -0.01 -1.34 -1.46
CA ARG A 31 0.72 -0.17 -0.96
C ARG A 31 2.12 -0.06 -1.57
N GLU A 32 2.88 -1.16 -1.54
CA GLU A 32 4.24 -1.22 -2.08
C GLU A 32 4.27 -0.95 -3.58
N ARG A 33 3.36 -1.55 -4.35
CA ARG A 33 3.30 -1.36 -5.79
C ARG A 33 2.92 0.07 -6.17
N CYS A 34 2.02 0.71 -5.41
CA CYS A 34 1.68 2.12 -5.58
C CYS A 34 2.90 3.01 -5.34
N LEU A 35 3.66 2.79 -4.26
CA LEU A 35 4.90 3.50 -3.99
C LEU A 35 5.93 3.30 -5.11
N GLN A 36 6.15 2.07 -5.56
CA GLN A 36 7.07 1.79 -6.68
C GLN A 36 6.68 2.56 -7.96
N GLN A 37 5.40 2.61 -8.30
CA GLN A 37 4.94 3.39 -9.45
C GLN A 37 5.15 4.90 -9.25
N ALA A 38 4.84 5.42 -8.07
CA ALA A 38 5.05 6.83 -7.74
C ALA A 38 6.54 7.22 -7.77
N LEU A 39 7.42 6.32 -7.34
CA LEU A 39 8.88 6.50 -7.40
C LEU A 39 9.41 6.46 -8.84
N ALA A 40 8.84 5.59 -9.67
CA ALA A 40 9.15 5.51 -11.10
C ALA A 40 8.58 6.69 -11.92
N GLY A 41 7.81 7.60 -11.31
CA GLY A 41 7.20 8.73 -12.00
C GLY A 41 5.94 8.40 -12.80
N ASN A 42 5.37 7.20 -12.60
CA ASN A 42 4.13 6.78 -13.24
C ASN A 42 2.89 7.40 -12.57
N ALA A 43 1.80 7.51 -13.32
CA ALA A 43 0.51 7.93 -12.78
C ALA A 43 -0.10 6.85 -11.87
N ILE A 44 -0.31 7.19 -10.60
CA ILE A 44 -0.91 6.30 -9.59
C ILE A 44 -2.43 6.47 -9.45
N SER A 45 -3.06 7.25 -10.33
CA SER A 45 -4.49 7.58 -10.30
C SER A 45 -5.39 6.37 -10.59
N GLN A 46 -4.86 5.33 -11.26
CA GLN A 46 -5.61 4.12 -11.57
C GLN A 46 -5.05 2.93 -10.78
N VAL A 47 -5.96 2.19 -10.15
CA VAL A 47 -5.60 0.95 -9.45
C VAL A 47 -5.49 -0.18 -10.48
N PRO A 48 -4.36 -0.89 -10.55
CA PRO A 48 -4.22 -2.03 -11.46
C PRO A 48 -5.03 -3.24 -10.98
N LEU A 49 -5.39 -4.11 -11.92
CA LEU A 49 -5.96 -5.41 -11.60
C LEU A 49 -4.89 -6.29 -10.93
N TYR A 50 -5.16 -6.71 -9.70
CA TYR A 50 -4.36 -7.64 -8.92
C TYR A 50 -4.93 -9.06 -8.98
N SER A 51 -6.25 -9.20 -8.84
CA SER A 51 -6.93 -10.49 -8.85
C SER A 51 -8.36 -10.36 -9.37
N HIS A 52 -8.87 -11.43 -10.00
CA HIS A 52 -10.28 -11.53 -10.38
C HIS A 52 -11.20 -11.77 -9.17
N ASN A 53 -10.66 -12.14 -8.01
CA ASN A 53 -11.43 -12.25 -6.79
C ASN A 53 -11.72 -10.85 -6.23
N ALA A 54 -13.01 -10.49 -6.14
CA ALA A 54 -13.45 -9.16 -5.70
C ALA A 54 -12.91 -8.78 -4.32
N THR A 55 -12.83 -9.71 -3.37
CA THR A 55 -12.29 -9.46 -2.03
C THR A 55 -10.81 -9.11 -2.09
N TYR A 56 -10.02 -9.87 -2.85
CA TYR A 56 -8.58 -9.63 -2.98
C TYR A 56 -8.30 -8.33 -3.75
N GLN A 57 -9.07 -8.07 -4.82
CA GLN A 57 -8.98 -6.83 -5.56
C GLN A 57 -9.31 -5.62 -4.68
N SER A 58 -10.35 -5.72 -3.85
CA SER A 58 -10.73 -4.66 -2.92
C SER A 58 -9.64 -4.38 -1.89
N LEU A 59 -9.08 -5.42 -1.26
CA LEU A 59 -7.99 -5.27 -0.27
C LEU A 59 -6.74 -4.65 -0.88
N PHE A 60 -6.39 -5.07 -2.10
CA PHE A 60 -5.29 -4.48 -2.85
C PHE A 60 -5.54 -3.00 -3.16
N SER A 61 -6.76 -2.66 -3.58
CA SER A 61 -7.16 -1.29 -3.90
C SER A 61 -7.13 -0.38 -2.66
N GLN A 62 -7.51 -0.90 -1.49
CA GLN A 62 -7.38 -0.19 -0.21
C GLN A 62 -5.91 0.06 0.14
N GLY A 63 -5.05 -0.93 -0.07
CA GLY A 63 -3.59 -0.78 0.09
C GLY A 63 -3.02 0.31 -0.82
N TRP A 64 -3.42 0.29 -2.10
CA TRP A 64 -3.03 1.29 -3.09
C TRP A 64 -3.45 2.71 -2.69
N ALA A 65 -4.71 2.88 -2.29
CA ALA A 65 -5.25 4.17 -1.87
C ALA A 65 -4.71 4.68 -0.53
N SER A 66 -4.09 3.79 0.27
CA SER A 66 -3.47 4.17 1.55
C SER A 66 -2.18 4.97 1.41
N VAL A 67 -1.61 5.02 0.19
CA VAL A 67 -0.38 5.77 -0.10
C VAL A 67 -0.73 7.23 -0.33
N ASN A 68 -0.13 8.11 0.48
CA ASN A 68 -0.30 9.55 0.33
C ASN A 68 1.00 10.24 -0.16
N ALA A 69 0.92 11.55 -0.41
CA ALA A 69 2.07 12.33 -0.87
C ALA A 69 3.24 12.36 0.14
N GLN A 70 2.98 12.24 1.45
CA GLN A 70 4.04 12.16 2.46
C GLN A 70 4.78 10.83 2.36
N ASP A 71 4.06 9.71 2.18
CA ASP A 71 4.66 8.38 2.01
C ASP A 71 5.58 8.34 0.79
N ILE A 72 5.13 8.94 -0.32
CA ILE A 72 5.93 9.05 -1.55
C ILE A 72 7.17 9.92 -1.30
N ARG A 73 7.03 11.07 -0.63
CA ARG A 73 8.18 11.93 -0.30
C ARG A 73 9.18 11.22 0.61
N LEU A 74 8.70 10.50 1.62
CA LEU A 74 9.54 9.74 2.54
C LEU A 74 10.26 8.59 1.81
N ALA A 75 9.55 7.88 0.93
CA ALA A 75 10.15 6.83 0.10
C ALA A 75 11.20 7.38 -0.88
N LYS A 76 10.95 8.56 -1.48
CA LYS A 76 11.94 9.26 -2.31
C LYS A 76 13.18 9.65 -1.50
N ALA A 77 12.98 10.25 -0.32
CA ALA A 77 14.07 10.64 0.57
C ALA A 77 14.91 9.43 1.01
N ALA A 78 14.26 8.31 1.38
CA ALA A 78 14.95 7.09 1.77
C ALA A 78 15.69 6.42 0.60
N GLY A 79 15.19 6.54 -0.63
CA GLY A 79 15.89 6.10 -1.84
C GLY A 79 17.02 7.04 -2.30
N MET A 80 17.02 8.30 -1.83
CA MET A 80 18.05 9.32 -2.11
C MET A 80 19.13 9.41 -1.04
N SER A 81 19.03 8.66 0.05
CA SER A 81 20.15 8.39 0.96
C SER A 81 21.02 7.27 0.38
N CYS A 82 21.79 7.61 -0.64
CA CYS A 82 22.99 6.88 -1.06
C CYS A 82 24.21 7.77 -0.83
#